data_AF-A0A4W3GS88-F1
#
_entry.id   AF-A0A4W3GS88-F1
#
_cell.length_a   1.000
_cell.length_b   1.000
_cell.length_c   1.000
_cell.angle_alpha   90.00
_cell.angle_beta   90.00
_cell.angle_gamma   90.00
#
_symmetry.space_group_name_H-M   'P 1'
#
loop_
_entity.id
_entity.type
_entity.pdbx_description
1 polymer ?
#
loop_
_entity_poly.entity_id
_entity_poly.type
_entity_poly.pdbx_seq_one_letter_code
_entity_poly.pdbx_strand_id
1 'polypeptide(L)' 'MNMLERKSFLKRFPWMNAPIQVGLVGICLVFATPLCCALFPQKSCISVSRLEHDVQAKIQETGPGLEQVYFNKGL' A
#
# COMPACT_ATOMS: atom_id res chain seq x y z
N MET A 1 10.04 -21.92 -14.17
CA MET A 1 9.72 -23.28 -13.65
C MET A 1 10.81 -24.31 -13.97
N ASN A 2 11.43 -24.27 -15.16
CA ASN A 2 12.33 -25.34 -15.65
C ASN A 2 13.68 -25.55 -14.91
N MET A 3 14.26 -24.52 -14.27
CA MET A 3 15.53 -24.67 -13.54
C MET A 3 15.35 -25.34 -12.17
N LEU A 4 14.24 -25.07 -11.48
CA LEU A 4 13.95 -25.62 -10.16
C LEU A 4 13.46 -27.08 -10.26
N GLU A 5 12.59 -27.40 -11.22
CA GLU A 5 12.13 -28.79 -11.48
C GLU A 5 13.27 -29.73 -11.91
N ARG A 6 14.34 -29.18 -12.52
CA ARG A 6 15.54 -29.94 -12.85
C ARG A 6 16.43 -30.24 -11.65
N LYS A 7 16.26 -29.58 -10.50
CA LYS A 7 17.01 -29.91 -9.27
C LYS A 7 16.50 -31.22 -8.67
N SER A 8 17.43 -32.10 -8.31
CA SER A 8 17.16 -33.43 -7.75
C SER A 8 16.22 -33.43 -6.54
N PHE A 9 16.19 -32.32 -5.79
CA PHE A 9 15.32 -32.13 -4.62
C PHE A 9 13.82 -32.08 -4.97
N LEU A 10 13.42 -31.31 -5.99
CA LEU A 10 12.00 -31.20 -6.37
C LEU A 10 11.51 -32.41 -7.19
N LYS A 11 12.42 -33.13 -7.87
CA LYS A 11 12.12 -34.45 -8.45
C LYS A 11 11.82 -35.52 -7.39
N ARG A 12 12.50 -35.45 -6.24
CA ARG A 12 12.30 -36.38 -5.12
C ARG A 12 11.02 -36.10 -4.31
N PHE A 13 10.56 -34.86 -4.32
CA PHE A 13 9.37 -34.42 -3.60
C PHE A 13 8.50 -33.51 -4.47
N PRO A 14 7.81 -34.07 -5.48
CA PRO A 14 7.03 -33.29 -6.45
C PRO A 14 5.89 -32.48 -5.83
N TRP A 15 5.37 -32.91 -4.69
CA TRP A 15 4.33 -32.22 -3.92
C TRP A 15 4.76 -30.87 -3.32
N MET A 16 6.06 -30.59 -3.21
CA MET A 16 6.57 -29.35 -2.60
C MET A 16 6.59 -28.15 -3.56
N ASN A 17 6.35 -28.35 -4.86
CA ASN A 17 6.34 -27.26 -5.84
C ASN A 17 5.33 -26.16 -5.46
N ALA A 18 4.09 -26.55 -5.13
CA ALA A 18 3.05 -25.60 -4.77
C ALA A 18 3.33 -24.88 -3.42
N PRO A 19 3.67 -25.58 -2.32
CA PRO A 19 4.06 -24.91 -1.07
C PRO A 19 5.23 -23.94 -1.20
N ILE A 20 6.29 -24.30 -1.94
CA ILE A 20 7.45 -23.42 -2.13
C ILE A 20 7.08 -22.17 -2.92
N GLN A 21 6.28 -22.32 -3.98
CA GLN A 21 5.84 -21.18 -4.79
C GLN A 21 4.91 -20.25 -3.99
N VAL A 22 3.91 -20.81 -3.31
CA VAL A 22 2.98 -20.02 -2.47
C VAL A 22 3.73 -19.36 -1.32
N GLY A 23 4.66 -20.07 -0.68
CA GLY A 23 5.49 -19.53 0.38
C GLY A 23 6.36 -18.36 -0.10
N LEU A 24 7.04 -18.51 -1.24
CA LEU A 24 7.86 -17.44 -1.80
C LEU A 24 7.04 -16.20 -2.17
N VAL A 25 5.91 -16.39 -2.87
CA VAL A 25 4.99 -15.30 -3.20
C VAL A 25 4.45 -14.65 -1.93
N GLY A 26 4.05 -15.44 -0.93
CA GLY A 26 3.58 -14.95 0.36
C GLY A 26 4.63 -14.08 1.06
N ILE A 27 5.89 -14.54 1.11
CA ILE A 27 7.00 -13.76 1.68
C ILE A 27 7.16 -12.44 0.93
N CYS A 28 7.16 -12.44 -0.40
CA CYS A 28 7.25 -11.22 -1.19
C CYS A 28 6.09 -10.25 -0.89
N LEU A 29 4.86 -10.75 -0.80
CA LEU A 29 3.67 -9.94 -0.54
C LEU A 29 3.64 -9.32 0.87
N VAL A 30 4.19 -10.03 1.87
CA VAL A 30 4.33 -9.52 3.25
C VAL A 30 5.15 -8.23 3.28
N PHE A 31 6.17 -8.10 2.43
CA PHE A 31 7.03 -6.91 2.39
C PHE A 31 6.59 -5.88 1.36
N ALA A 32 6.10 -6.30 0.19
CA ALA A 32 5.73 -5.39 -0.89
C ALA A 32 4.62 -4.42 -0.47
N THR A 33 3.56 -4.91 0.18
CA THR A 33 2.43 -4.08 0.60
C THR A 33 2.81 -2.98 1.60
N PRO A 34 3.46 -3.26 2.76
CA PRO A 34 3.84 -2.20 3.69
C PRO A 34 4.91 -1.27 3.09
N LEU A 35 5.79 -1.76 2.21
CA LEU A 35 6.76 -0.91 1.51
C LEU A 35 6.07 0.10 0.60
N CYS A 36 5.08 -0.32 -0.19
CA CYS A 36 4.29 0.59 -1.03
C CYS A 36 3.54 1.62 -0.17
N CYS A 37 2.93 1.20 0.94
CA CYS A 37 2.27 2.11 1.88
C CYS A 37 3.23 3.10 2.55
N ALA A 38 4.51 2.74 2.72
CA ALA A 38 5.54 3.62 3.26
C ALA A 38 6.07 4.62 2.22
N LEU A 39 6.24 4.19 0.96
CA LEU A 39 6.67 5.05 -0.15
C LEU A 39 5.60 6.08 -0.50
N PHE A 40 4.32 5.72 -0.38
CA PHE A 40 3.19 6.60 -0.66
C PHE A 40 2.40 6.87 0.62
N PRO A 41 2.76 7.92 1.39
CA PRO A 41 2.08 8.23 2.64
C PRO A 41 0.60 8.49 2.35
N GLN A 42 -0.23 7.66 2.98
CA GLN A 42 -1.67 7.68 2.79
C GLN A 42 -2.30 8.94 3.36
N LYS A 43 -1.73 9.53 4.43
CA LYS A 43 -2.21 10.78 5.01
C LYS A 43 -1.43 11.96 4.46
N SER A 44 -2.13 12.96 3.96
CA SER A 44 -1.56 14.22 3.48
C SER A 44 -2.30 15.42 4.05
N CYS A 45 -1.70 16.60 3.94
CA CYS A 45 -2.32 17.85 4.35
C CYS A 45 -2.34 18.85 3.20
N ILE A 46 -3.31 19.76 3.25
CA ILE A 46 -3.43 20.89 2.33
C ILE A 46 -3.92 22.11 3.11
N SER A 47 -3.44 23.29 2.72
CA SER A 47 -3.93 24.54 3.30
C SER A 47 -5.36 24.81 2.87
N VAL A 48 -6.20 25.25 3.80
CA VAL A 48 -7.60 25.64 3.54
C VAL A 48 -7.69 26.71 2.46
N SER A 49 -6.71 27.63 2.39
CA SER A 49 -6.62 28.67 1.35
C SER A 49 -6.51 28.14 -0.09
N ARG A 50 -6.10 26.87 -0.27
CA ARG A 50 -5.97 26.21 -1.58
C ARG A 50 -7.18 25.38 -1.97
N LEU A 51 -8.19 25.27 -1.09
CA LEU A 51 -9.42 24.54 -1.36
C LEU A 51 -10.42 25.41 -2.14
N GLU A 52 -11.46 24.80 -2.68
CA GLU A 52 -12.57 25.49 -3.33
C GLU A 52 -13.35 26.37 -2.35
N HIS A 53 -13.91 27.49 -2.84
CA HIS A 53 -14.53 28.51 -1.97
C HIS A 53 -15.72 28.00 -1.16
N ASP A 54 -16.51 27.10 -1.73
CA ASP A 54 -17.63 26.44 -1.04
C ASP A 54 -17.14 25.54 0.11
N VAL A 55 -16.05 24.80 -0.11
CA VAL A 55 -15.39 23.99 0.91
C VAL A 55 -14.80 24.87 2.01
N GLN A 56 -14.14 25.97 1.66
CA GLN A 56 -13.64 26.95 2.62
C GLN A 56 -14.74 27.52 3.50
N ALA A 57 -15.88 27.92 2.91
CA ALA A 57 -17.02 28.45 3.65
C ALA A 57 -17.54 27.45 4.68
N LYS A 58 -17.69 26.18 4.27
CA LYS A 58 -18.13 25.09 5.16
C LYS A 58 -17.14 24.81 6.30
N ILE A 59 -15.84 24.92 6.01
CA ILE A 59 -14.80 24.78 7.05
C ILE A 59 -14.88 25.94 8.04
N GLN A 60 -15.08 27.18 7.58
CA GLN A 60 -15.20 28.34 8.48
C GLN A 60 -16.41 28.27 9.41
N GLU A 61 -17.53 27.69 8.94
CA GLU A 61 -18.71 27.43 9.78
C GLU A 61 -18.42 26.41 10.89
N THR A 62 -17.63 25.38 10.58
CA THR A 62 -17.38 24.24 11.49
C THR A 62 -16.16 24.44 12.40
N GLY A 63 -15.17 25.20 11.92
CA GLY A 63 -13.87 25.39 12.54
C GLY A 63 -13.26 26.74 12.14
N PRO A 64 -13.76 27.86 12.68
CA PRO A 64 -13.24 29.18 12.36
C PRO A 64 -11.75 29.26 12.72
N GLY A 65 -10.94 29.70 11.75
CA GLY A 65 -9.48 29.82 11.90
C GLY A 65 -8.67 28.56 11.58
N LEU A 66 -9.29 27.50 11.04
CA LEU A 66 -8.55 26.32 10.60
C LEU A 66 -7.70 26.64 9.34
N GLU A 67 -6.38 26.45 9.42
CA GLU A 67 -5.48 26.77 8.31
C GLU A 67 -5.12 25.56 7.43
N GLN A 68 -5.22 24.35 7.98
CA GLN A 68 -4.83 23.10 7.32
C GLN A 68 -5.83 21.98 7.61
N VAL A 69 -6.09 21.16 6.58
CA VAL A 69 -6.89 19.94 6.70
C VAL A 69 -6.05 18.73 6.30
N TYR A 70 -6.43 17.56 6.83
CA TYR A 70 -5.80 16.29 6.50
C TYR A 70 -6.77 15.40 5.73
N PHE A 71 -6.27 14.68 4.75
CA PHE A 71 -7.05 13.76 3.94
C PHE A 71 -6.25 12.49 3.63
N ASN A 72 -6.97 11.44 3.27
CA ASN A 72 -6.35 10.22 2.78
C ASN A 72 -6.17 10.34 1.25
N LYS A 73 -4.95 10.14 0.75
CA LYS A 73 -4.64 10.16 -0.70
C LYS A 73 -5.22 8.96 -1.45
N GLY A 74 -5.58 7.90 -0.75
CA GLY A 74 -5.99 6.63 -1.34
C GLY A 74 -4.81 5.75 -1.71
N LEU A 75 -5.12 4.46 -1.93
CA LEU A 75 -4.26 3.47 -2.58
C LEU A 75 -4.62 3.38 -4.07
#